data_AF-A0A7C6WFD0-F1
#
_entry.id   AF-A0A7C6WFD0-F1
#
_cell.length_a   1.000
_cell.length_b   1.000
_cell.length_c   1.000
_cell.angle_alpha   90.00
_cell.angle_beta   90.00
_cell.angle_gamma   90.00
#
_symmetry.space_group_name_H-M   'P 1'
#
loop_
_entity.id
_entity.type
_entity.pdbx_description
1 polymer ?
#
loop_
_entity_poly.entity_id
_entity_poly.type
_entity_poly.pdbx_seq_one_letter_code
_entity_poly.pdbx_strand_id
1 'polypeptide(L)'
;GRQSSIKSLIDRLKKTIQNPEEQIIYISHGDCLEEVEKIKEKIKNELNPKEIVINYIGPVIGSHSGLDTIAIFYLGNDRFLNY
;
A
#
# COMPACT_ATOMS: atom_id res chain seq x y z
N GLY A 1 -16.87 2.85 -3.63
CA GLY A 1 -16.61 3.95 -2.68
C GLY A 1 -15.29 3.71 -1.96
N ARG A 2 -14.67 4.78 -1.41
CA ARG A 2 -13.30 4.79 -0.87
C ARG A 2 -12.92 3.58 0.01
N GLN A 3 -13.74 3.26 1.00
CA GLN A 3 -13.47 2.14 1.91
C GLN A 3 -13.43 0.77 1.20
N SER A 4 -14.27 0.57 0.19
CA SER A 4 -14.23 -0.64 -0.65
C SER A 4 -12.93 -0.70 -1.46
N SER A 5 -12.49 0.44 -2.01
CA SER A 5 -11.22 0.53 -2.75
C SER A 5 -10.01 0.22 -1.87
N ILE A 6 -9.96 0.77 -0.65
CA ILE A 6 -8.90 0.47 0.33
C ILE A 6 -8.89 -1.02 0.69
N LYS A 7 -10.08 -1.60 0.93
CA LYS A 7 -10.20 -3.03 1.17
C LYS A 7 -9.64 -3.83 0.00
N SER A 8 -9.99 -3.50 -1.24
CA SER A 8 -9.46 -4.16 -2.43
C SER A 8 -7.95 -4.05 -2.57
N LEU A 9 -7.34 -2.91 -2.20
CA LEU A 9 -5.88 -2.76 -2.18
C LEU A 9 -5.21 -3.73 -1.19
N ILE A 10 -5.74 -3.80 0.03
CA ILE A 10 -5.22 -4.71 1.08
C ILE A 10 -5.44 -6.17 0.69
N ASP A 11 -6.61 -6.52 0.16
CA ASP A 11 -6.92 -7.88 -0.29
C ASP A 11 -5.98 -8.30 -1.44
N ARG A 12 -5.67 -7.37 -2.36
CA ARG A 12 -4.71 -7.60 -3.44
C ARG A 12 -3.29 -7.83 -2.91
N LEU A 13 -2.84 -6.99 -1.97
CA LEU A 13 -1.57 -7.15 -1.27
C LEU A 13 -1.46 -8.55 -0.65
N LYS A 14 -2.42 -8.94 0.19
CA LYS A 14 -2.46 -10.25 0.85
C LYS A 14 -2.39 -11.41 -0.13
N LYS A 15 -3.10 -11.30 -1.26
CA LYS A 15 -3.18 -12.37 -2.26
C LYS A 15 -1.86 -12.60 -2.98
N THR A 16 -0.99 -11.60 -3.06
CA THR A 16 0.12 -11.62 -4.03
C THR A 16 1.49 -11.35 -3.46
N ILE A 17 1.62 -10.79 -2.25
CA ILE A 17 2.90 -10.68 -1.57
C ILE A 17 3.44 -12.07 -1.20
N GLN A 18 4.77 -12.25 -1.25
CA GLN A 18 5.47 -13.48 -0.84
C GLN A 18 6.46 -13.14 0.27
N ASN A 19 6.61 -14.00 1.28
CA ASN A 19 7.51 -13.79 2.43
C ASN A 19 7.41 -12.35 3.00
N PRO A 20 6.21 -11.90 3.42
CA PRO A 20 6.02 -10.52 3.88
C PRO A 20 7.03 -10.12 4.97
N GLU A 21 7.39 -11.03 5.87
CA GLU A 21 8.38 -10.87 6.94
C GLU A 21 9.79 -10.51 6.45
N GLU A 22 10.08 -10.71 5.16
CA GLU A 22 11.34 -10.35 4.51
C GLU A 22 11.23 -9.05 3.67
N GLN A 23 10.01 -8.55 3.45
CA GLN A 23 9.72 -7.41 2.58
C GLN A 23 9.41 -6.12 3.34
N ILE A 24 9.87 -4.99 2.76
CA ILE A 24 9.44 -3.65 3.15
C ILE A 24 8.24 -3.25 2.29
N ILE A 25 7.14 -2.87 2.94
CA ILE A 25 5.95 -2.34 2.26
C ILE A 25 5.99 -0.82 2.33
N TYR A 26 5.81 -0.15 1.19
CA TYR A 26 5.73 1.31 1.15
C TYR A 26 4.29 1.76 0.96
N ILE A 27 3.84 2.73 1.76
CA ILE A 27 2.55 3.40 1.58
C ILE A 27 2.81 4.87 1.30
N SER A 28 2.30 5.38 0.18
CA SER A 28 2.38 6.81 -0.15
C SER A 28 1.00 7.45 -0.10
N HIS A 29 0.90 8.66 0.45
CA HIS A 29 -0.38 9.34 0.60
C HIS A 29 -0.41 10.81 0.20
N GLY A 30 -1.57 11.25 -0.30
CA GLY A 30 -1.87 12.65 -0.62
C GLY A 30 -2.48 13.39 0.56
N ASP A 31 -1.74 13.50 1.67
CA ASP A 31 -2.16 14.23 2.90
C ASP A 31 -3.24 13.56 3.79
N CYS A 32 -3.46 12.25 3.67
CA CYS A 32 -4.37 11.49 4.54
C CYS A 32 -3.68 10.56 5.56
N LEU A 33 -2.75 11.09 6.37
CA LEU A 33 -1.90 10.29 7.27
C LEU A 33 -2.68 9.43 8.27
N GLU A 34 -3.76 9.96 8.86
CA GLU A 34 -4.54 9.23 9.88
C GLU A 34 -5.17 7.94 9.31
N GLU A 35 -5.64 7.98 8.06
CA GLU A 35 -6.20 6.79 7.42
C GLU A 35 -5.10 5.79 7.04
N VAL A 36 -3.93 6.30 6.65
CA VAL A 36 -2.76 5.47 6.32
C VAL A 36 -2.24 4.73 7.54
N GLU A 37 -2.21 5.35 8.73
CA GLU A 37 -1.83 4.67 9.97
C GLU A 37 -2.81 3.52 10.30
N LYS A 38 -4.12 3.70 10.08
CA LYS A 38 -5.11 2.62 10.25
C LYS A 38 -4.86 1.47 9.27
N ILE A 39 -4.50 1.78 8.02
CA ILE A 39 -4.16 0.78 7.01
C ILE A 39 -2.87 0.04 7.38
N LYS A 40 -1.84 0.77 7.83
CA LYS A 40 -0.56 0.21 8.28
C LYS A 40 -0.75 -0.77 9.43
N GLU A 41 -1.51 -0.40 10.47
CA GLU A 41 -1.76 -1.30 11.60
C GLU A 41 -2.51 -2.56 11.15
N LYS A 42 -3.48 -2.42 10.25
CA LYS A 42 -4.18 -3.57 9.68
C LYS A 42 -3.24 -4.50 8.91
N ILE A 43 -2.40 -3.96 8.03
CA ILE A 43 -1.40 -4.73 7.26
C ILE A 43 -0.41 -5.41 8.20
N LYS A 44 0.08 -4.69 9.21
CA LYS A 44 1.02 -5.21 10.20
C LYS A 44 0.43 -6.40 10.97
N ASN A 45 -0.80 -6.28 11.44
CA ASN A 45 -1.49 -7.33 12.20
C ASN A 45 -1.78 -8.58 11.36
N GLU A 46 -2.04 -8.41 10.06
CA GLU A 46 -2.46 -9.52 9.20
C GLU A 46 -1.30 -10.20 8.46
N LEU A 47 -0.19 -9.50 8.22
CA LEU A 47 0.91 -9.97 7.38
C LEU A 47 2.28 -9.98 8.07
N ASN A 48 2.45 -9.27 9.20
CA ASN A 48 3.71 -9.13 9.91
C ASN A 48 4.93 -8.86 8.99
N PRO A 49 4.90 -7.80 8.16
CA PRO A 49 5.99 -7.53 7.24
C PRO A 49 7.24 -7.07 7.98
N LYS A 50 8.41 -7.15 7.31
CA LYS A 50 9.68 -6.67 7.88
C LYS A 50 9.56 -5.23 8.40
N GLU A 51 8.98 -4.37 7.57
CA GLU A 51 8.81 -2.96 7.85
C GLU A 51 7.68 -2.36 6.98
N ILE A 52 7.04 -1.30 7.47
CA ILE A 52 6.12 -0.47 6.68
C ILE A 52 6.61 0.97 6.72
N VAL A 53 6.92 1.53 5.56
CA VAL A 53 7.40 2.91 5.41
C VAL A 53 6.29 3.79 4.81
N ILE A 54 5.99 4.91 5.48
CA ILE A 54 4.98 5.87 5.03
C ILE A 54 5.68 7.08 4.40
N ASN A 55 5.19 7.50 3.24
CA ASN A 55 5.69 8.64 2.49
C ASN A 55 4.55 9.58 2.05
N TYR A 56 4.89 10.84 1.81
CA TYR A 56 4.02 11.76 1.09
C TYR A 56 4.11 11.54 -0.42
N ILE A 57 2.99 11.70 -1.11
CA ILE A 57 2.96 11.85 -2.56
C ILE A 57 3.50 13.23 -2.92
N GLY A 58 4.55 13.27 -3.75
CA GLY A 58 5.14 14.51 -4.22
C GLY A 58 4.25 15.30 -5.19
N PRO A 59 4.53 16.59 -5.41
CA PRO A 59 3.65 17.52 -6.12
C PRO A 59 3.33 17.10 -7.57
N VAL A 60 4.28 16.48 -8.27
CA VAL A 60 4.09 16.02 -9.66
C VAL A 60 3.04 14.92 -9.77
N ILE A 61 3.04 13.95 -8.85
CA ILE A 61 2.03 12.88 -8.85
C ILE A 61 0.72 13.41 -8.25
N GLY A 62 0.83 14.19 -7.16
CA GLY A 62 -0.30 14.78 -6.46
C GLY A 62 -1.19 15.67 -7.34
N SER A 63 -0.61 16.40 -8.30
CA SER A 63 -1.38 17.23 -9.24
C SER A 63 -2.31 16.43 -10.15
N HIS A 64 -2.05 15.14 -10.37
CA HIS A 64 -2.88 14.26 -11.19
C HIS A 64 -3.79 13.37 -10.36
N SER A 65 -3.28 12.81 -9.26
CA SER A 65 -4.02 11.85 -8.44
C SER A 65 -4.93 12.53 -7.41
N GLY A 66 -4.62 13.76 -7.01
CA GLY A 66 -5.40 14.55 -6.06
C GLY A 66 -5.13 14.20 -4.60
N LEU A 67 -5.77 15.00 -3.72
CA LEU A 67 -5.77 14.80 -2.27
C LEU A 67 -6.36 13.44 -1.90
N ASP A 68 -5.95 12.94 -0.73
CA ASP A 68 -6.35 11.66 -0.17
C ASP A 68 -5.99 10.43 -1.03
N THR A 69 -5.15 10.58 -2.05
CA THR A 69 -4.63 9.43 -2.80
C THR A 69 -3.87 8.49 -1.87
N ILE A 70 -4.04 7.18 -2.02
CA ILE A 70 -3.27 6.17 -1.30
C ILE A 70 -2.69 5.19 -2.32
N ALA A 71 -1.40 4.90 -2.21
CA ALA A 71 -0.71 3.90 -3.00
C ALA A 71 0.06 2.93 -2.09
N ILE A 72 0.00 1.63 -2.38
CA ILE A 72 0.71 0.57 -1.65
C ILE A 72 1.67 -0.12 -2.62
N PHE A 73 2.95 -0.19 -2.26
CA PHE A 73 4.01 -0.79 -3.06
C PHE A 73 4.67 -1.96 -2.31
N TYR A 74 4.84 -3.07 -3.03
CA TYR A 74 5.43 -4.33 -2.55
C TYR A 74 5.85 -5.18 -3.76
N LEU A 75 6.65 -6.22 -3.54
CA LEU A 75 6.95 -7.22 -4.57
C LEU A 75 5.88 -8.32 -4.51
N GLY A 76 5.05 -8.37 -5.56
CA GLY A 76 4.03 -9.40 -5.75
C GLY A 76 4.49 -10.51 -6.68
N ASN A 77 3.80 -11.66 -6.64
CA ASN A 77 4.09 -12.86 -7.41
C ASN A 77 3.51 -12.87 -8.83
N ASP A 78 2.81 -11.82 -9.23
CA ASP A 78 2.01 -11.76 -10.46
C ASP A 78 2.69 -11.02 -11.62
N ARG A 79 3.91 -10.51 -11.42
CA ARG A 79 4.67 -9.79 -12.46
C ARG A 79 5.56 -10.68 -13.35
N PHE A 80 5.63 -11.98 -13.10
CA PHE A 80 6.43 -12.93 -13.90
C PHE A 80 5.62 -13.62 -15.01
N LEU A 81 4.73 -12.89 -15.68
CA LEU A 81 4.20 -13.35 -16.96
C LEU A 81 5.32 -13.20 -18.00
N ASN A 82 5.82 -14.33 -18.50
CA ASN A 82 6.72 -14.34 -19.65
C ASN A 82 6.01 -13.65 -20.82
N TYR A 83 6.56 -12.51 -21.26
CA TYR A 83 6.21 -11.88 -22.54
C TYR A 83 6.79 -12.70 -23.69
#